data_AF-A0A905R0Q3-F1
#
_entry.id   AF-A0A905R0Q3-F1
#
_cell.length_a   1.000
_cell.length_b   1.000
_cell.length_c   1.000
_cell.angle_alpha   90.00
_cell.angle_beta   90.00
_cell.angle_gamma   90.00
#
_symmetry.space_group_name_H-M   'P 1'
#
loop_
_entity.id
_entity.type
_entity.pdbx_description
1 polymer ?
#
loop_
_entity_poly.entity_id
_entity_poly.type
_entity_poly.pdbx_seq_one_letter_code
_entity_poly.pdbx_strand_id
1 'polypeptide(L)'
;VLPLVEFYLEEGLSESEAIRLLESPSDDNDSSWTQNIDSNVQSMRLDESSPRPDPFSARIISYDGSSSDDLVPVIANRASLRALDISNVIICRYPKPLGVRFYRNLLPDVQVTACPHCHKIFHVDDYESSLLEKGFCPFCRVSADSNEDLESL
;
A
#
# COMPACT_ATOMS: atom_id res chain seq x y z
N VAL A 1 14.70 -6.39 4.53
CA VAL A 1 14.39 -5.14 3.79
C VAL A 1 12.89 -5.15 3.56
N LEU A 2 12.19 -4.06 3.82
CA LEU A 2 10.73 -4.01 3.66
C LEU A 2 10.38 -3.62 2.21
N PRO A 3 9.48 -4.34 1.53
CA PRO A 3 9.07 -4.04 0.16
C PRO A 3 8.04 -2.90 0.12
N LEU A 4 8.40 -1.74 0.68
CA LEU A 4 7.51 -0.60 0.86
C LEU A 4 7.94 0.58 -0.02
N VAL A 5 6.96 1.27 -0.59
CA VAL A 5 7.16 2.52 -1.30
C VAL A 5 6.31 3.61 -0.67
N GLU A 6 6.97 4.69 -0.24
CA GLU A 6 6.29 5.91 0.18
C GLU A 6 5.70 6.61 -1.06
N PHE A 7 4.44 7.02 -0.95
CA PHE A 7 3.77 7.80 -1.98
C PHE A 7 3.08 9.02 -1.39
N TYR A 8 2.89 10.02 -2.23
CA TYR A 8 2.33 11.32 -1.88
C TYR A 8 1.01 11.50 -2.62
N LEU A 9 0.08 12.24 -2.01
CA LEU A 9 -1.19 12.55 -2.66
C LEU A 9 -1.00 13.67 -3.69
N GLU A 10 -1.75 13.61 -4.79
CA GLU A 10 -1.82 14.69 -5.77
C GLU A 10 -2.33 16.00 -5.15
N GLU A 11 -1.85 17.15 -5.67
CA GLU A 11 -2.25 18.48 -5.19
C GLU A 11 -3.77 18.66 -5.30
N GLY A 12 -4.44 18.89 -4.17
CA GLY A 12 -5.90 19.04 -4.09
C GLY A 12 -6.65 17.83 -3.54
N LEU A 13 -5.95 16.73 -3.20
CA LEU A 13 -6.52 15.62 -2.43
C LEU A 13 -6.31 15.80 -0.92
N SER A 14 -7.38 15.66 -0.15
CA SER A 14 -7.28 15.60 1.31
C SER A 14 -6.98 14.19 1.80
N GLU A 15 -6.32 14.05 2.95
CA GLU A 15 -6.05 12.76 3.60
C GLU A 15 -7.34 11.94 3.79
N SER A 16 -8.42 12.60 4.22
CA SER A 16 -9.73 11.96 4.41
C SER A 16 -10.37 11.49 3.10
N GLU A 17 -10.16 12.22 2.00
CA GLU A 17 -10.64 11.81 0.68
C GLU A 17 -9.82 10.62 0.16
N ALA A 18 -8.51 10.64 0.37
CA ALA A 18 -7.64 9.54 -0.04
C ALA A 18 -7.99 8.22 0.67
N ILE A 19 -8.24 8.27 1.98
CA ILE A 19 -8.68 7.10 2.75
C ILE A 19 -10.00 6.56 2.21
N ARG A 20 -10.98 7.43 1.93
CA ARG A 20 -12.26 7.01 1.35
C ARG A 20 -12.13 6.36 -0.02
N LEU A 21 -11.18 6.83 -0.84
CA LEU A 21 -10.91 6.26 -2.16
C LEU A 21 -10.22 4.89 -2.07
N LEU A 22 -9.42 4.66 -1.03
CA LEU A 22 -8.81 3.36 -0.73
C LEU A 22 -9.84 2.37 -0.15
N GLU A 23 -10.78 2.85 0.67
CA GLU A 23 -11.84 2.03 1.25
C GLU A 23 -12.96 1.70 0.25
N SER A 24 -13.14 2.53 -0.79
CA SER A 24 -14.12 2.24 -1.82
C SER A 24 -13.68 1.02 -2.62
N PRO A 25 -14.50 -0.04 -2.72
CA PRO A 25 -14.18 -1.15 -3.59
C PRO A 25 -14.02 -0.61 -5.01
N SER A 26 -12.97 -1.02 -5.70
CA SER A 26 -12.82 -0.78 -7.13
C SER A 26 -14.13 -1.16 -7.79
N ASP A 27 -14.79 -0.22 -8.46
CA ASP A 27 -15.85 -0.56 -9.40
C ASP A 27 -15.18 -1.32 -10.56
N ASP A 28 -14.92 -2.60 -10.36
CA ASP A 28 -14.56 -3.56 -11.41
C ASP A 28 -15.82 -3.79 -12.27
N ASN A 29 -16.29 -2.73 -12.91
CA ASN A 29 -17.22 -2.80 -14.02
C ASN A 29 -16.44 -2.85 -15.34
N ASP A 30 -15.28 -3.51 -15.34
CA ASP A 30 -14.57 -3.89 -16.56
C ASP A 30 -14.82 -5.38 -16.85
N SER A 31 -16.08 -5.66 -17.20
CA SER A 31 -16.47 -6.89 -17.88
C SER A 31 -15.84 -6.93 -19.28
N SER A 32 -14.51 -7.03 -19.37
CA SER A 32 -13.79 -7.34 -20.61
C SER A 32 -13.41 -8.83 -20.70
N TRP A 33 -14.25 -9.70 -20.16
CA TRP A 33 -14.31 -11.10 -20.57
C TRP A 33 -15.36 -11.25 -21.68
N THR A 34 -15.01 -10.85 -22.91
CA THR A 34 -15.81 -11.20 -24.09
C THR A 34 -15.41 -12.60 -24.55
N GLN A 35 -16.18 -13.60 -24.14
CA GLN A 35 -16.05 -14.96 -24.65
C GLN A 35 -16.81 -15.06 -25.99
N ASN A 36 -16.10 -14.96 -27.11
CA ASN A 36 -16.69 -15.26 -28.41
C ASN A 36 -16.63 -16.78 -28.65
N ILE A 37 -17.77 -17.47 -28.54
CA ILE A 37 -17.91 -18.87 -28.95
C ILE A 37 -18.39 -18.88 -30.40
N ASP A 38 -17.43 -18.90 -31.33
CA ASP A 38 -17.65 -19.33 -32.70
C ASP A 38 -17.30 -20.82 -32.81
N SER A 39 -18.20 -21.60 -33.41
CA SER A 39 -18.28 -23.06 -33.33
C SER A 39 -17.22 -23.84 -34.12
N ASN A 40 -15.94 -23.43 -34.08
CA ASN A 40 -14.81 -24.29 -34.48
C ASN A 40 -13.42 -23.87 -33.96
N VAL A 41 -13.25 -22.79 -33.21
CA VAL A 41 -11.94 -22.42 -32.66
C VAL A 41 -12.08 -21.73 -31.30
N GLN A 42 -11.48 -22.30 -30.25
CA GLN A 42 -11.24 -21.59 -29.00
C GLN A 42 -9.94 -20.81 -29.14
N SER A 43 -10.00 -19.48 -29.11
CA SER A 43 -8.82 -18.62 -29.13
C SER A 43 -8.90 -17.67 -27.94
N MET A 44 -8.03 -17.86 -26.95
CA MET A 44 -7.84 -16.85 -25.90
C MET A 44 -7.07 -15.68 -26.51
N ARG A 45 -7.76 -14.57 -26.77
CA ARG A 45 -7.10 -13.29 -27.04
C ARG A 45 -7.01 -12.55 -25.71
N LEU A 46 -5.82 -12.55 -25.12
CA LEU A 46 -5.47 -11.54 -24.14
C LEU A 46 -5.31 -10.24 -24.94
N ASP A 47 -6.40 -9.48 -25.06
CA ASP A 47 -6.29 -8.13 -25.59
C ASP A 47 -5.47 -7.34 -24.58
N GLU A 48 -4.21 -7.07 -24.92
CA GLU A 48 -3.30 -6.22 -24.16
C GLU A 48 -3.80 -4.78 -24.28
N SER A 49 -4.98 -4.53 -23.74
CA SER A 49 -5.35 -3.22 -23.22
C SER A 49 -4.32 -2.96 -22.13
N SER A 50 -3.26 -2.24 -22.53
CA SER A 50 -2.13 -1.88 -21.70
C SER A 50 -2.64 -1.62 -20.27
N PRO A 51 -2.29 -2.46 -19.27
CA PRO A 51 -2.74 -2.21 -17.91
C PRO A 51 -2.31 -0.79 -17.63
N ARG A 52 -3.28 0.11 -17.38
CA ARG A 52 -3.03 1.53 -17.11
C ARG A 52 -1.78 1.56 -16.25
N PRO A 53 -0.66 2.17 -16.70
CA PRO A 53 0.62 1.95 -16.08
C PRO A 53 0.48 2.35 -14.62
N ASP A 54 0.45 1.36 -13.73
CA ASP A 54 0.28 1.60 -12.32
C ASP A 54 1.52 2.39 -11.90
N PRO A 55 1.38 3.58 -11.30
CA PRO A 55 2.52 4.45 -11.02
C PRO A 55 3.57 3.79 -10.11
N PHE A 56 3.24 2.63 -9.54
CA PHE A 56 4.10 1.81 -8.71
C PHE A 56 4.80 0.67 -9.47
N SER A 57 4.38 0.31 -10.70
CA SER A 57 5.00 -0.77 -11.49
C SER A 57 6.46 -0.50 -11.82
N ALA A 58 6.82 0.76 -12.08
CA ALA A 58 8.22 1.16 -12.29
C ALA A 58 9.10 0.88 -11.05
N ARG A 59 8.50 0.89 -9.85
CA ARG A 59 9.19 0.67 -8.58
C ARG A 59 9.39 -0.82 -8.26
N ILE A 60 8.52 -1.68 -8.76
CA ILE A 60 8.66 -3.14 -8.66
C ILE A 60 9.91 -3.60 -9.42
N ILE A 61 10.14 -3.06 -10.62
CA ILE A 61 11.33 -3.36 -11.43
C ILE A 61 12.61 -2.93 -10.69
N SER A 62 12.60 -1.79 -10.01
CA SER A 62 13.76 -1.33 -9.22
C SER A 62 14.05 -2.14 -7.96
N TYR A 63 13.11 -2.96 -7.47
CA TYR A 63 13.32 -3.78 -6.27
C TYR A 63 14.32 -4.94 -6.50
N ASP A 64 14.53 -5.36 -7.76
CA ASP A 64 15.44 -6.47 -8.11
C ASP A 64 16.94 -6.09 -8.10
N GLY A 65 17.27 -4.82 -7.82
CA GLY A 65 18.64 -4.34 -7.68
C GLY A 65 19.32 -3.93 -8.99
N SER A 66 18.62 -3.83 -10.13
CA SER A 66 19.23 -3.46 -11.42
C SER A 66 19.28 -1.96 -11.74
N SER A 67 18.67 -1.07 -10.94
CA SER A 67 18.61 0.36 -11.26
C SER A 67 18.72 1.25 -10.03
N SER A 68 19.91 1.80 -9.83
CA SER A 68 20.14 2.91 -8.92
C SER A 68 19.66 4.21 -9.56
N ASP A 69 19.08 5.08 -8.72
CA ASP A 69 18.99 6.52 -8.94
C ASP A 69 17.90 7.01 -9.90
N ASP A 70 16.65 7.00 -9.41
CA ASP A 70 15.71 8.09 -9.64
C ASP A 70 14.61 7.96 -8.57
N LEU A 71 14.87 8.50 -7.37
CA LEU A 71 13.90 8.54 -6.27
C LEU A 71 12.79 9.56 -6.53
N VAL A 72 12.18 9.51 -7.72
CA VAL A 72 10.98 10.30 -8.02
C VAL A 72 9.91 9.86 -7.01
N PRO A 73 9.35 10.80 -6.22
CA PRO A 73 8.27 10.48 -5.29
C PRO A 73 7.08 9.98 -6.12
N VAL A 74 6.52 8.84 -5.75
CA VAL A 74 5.32 8.33 -6.40
C VAL A 74 4.16 9.23 -5.99
N ILE A 75 3.52 9.89 -6.95
CA ILE A 75 2.34 10.72 -6.70
C ILE A 75 1.10 9.90 -7.07
N ALA A 76 0.26 9.62 -6.08
CA ALA A 76 -0.99 8.91 -6.25
C ALA A 76 -2.12 9.89 -6.56
N ASN A 77 -2.71 9.72 -7.75
CA ASN A 77 -3.93 10.43 -8.13
C ASN A 77 -5.17 9.63 -7.70
N ARG A 78 -6.35 10.23 -7.91
CA ARG A 78 -7.64 9.61 -7.55
C ARG A 78 -7.87 8.24 -8.18
N ALA A 79 -7.41 8.03 -9.41
CA ALA A 79 -7.58 6.77 -10.11
C ALA A 79 -6.67 5.68 -9.55
N SER A 80 -5.42 6.03 -9.21
CA SER A 80 -4.47 5.14 -8.56
C SER A 80 -4.94 4.73 -7.17
N LEU A 81 -5.48 5.67 -6.38
CA LEU A 81 -6.04 5.36 -5.05
C LEU A 81 -7.24 4.42 -5.11
N ARG A 82 -8.09 4.52 -6.14
CA ARG A 82 -9.21 3.59 -6.35
C ARG A 82 -8.77 2.21 -6.80
N ALA A 83 -7.68 2.12 -7.58
CA ALA A 83 -7.14 0.85 -8.03
C ALA A 83 -6.27 0.16 -6.95
N LEU A 84 -5.91 0.91 -5.90
CA LEU A 84 -5.13 0.41 -4.77
C LEU A 84 -6.03 -0.31 -3.77
N ASP A 85 -5.65 -1.52 -3.40
CA ASP A 85 -6.24 -2.22 -2.28
C ASP A 85 -5.71 -1.63 -0.96
N ILE A 86 -6.63 -1.16 -0.10
CA ILE A 86 -6.31 -0.64 1.22
C ILE A 86 -5.54 -1.64 2.09
N SER A 87 -5.76 -2.94 1.88
CA SER A 87 -5.06 -4.01 2.60
C SER A 87 -3.54 -3.98 2.37
N ASN A 88 -3.11 -3.41 1.22
CA ASN A 88 -1.70 -3.25 0.86
C ASN A 88 -1.17 -1.85 1.15
N VAL A 89 -1.95 -0.99 1.82
CA VAL A 89 -1.55 0.39 2.14
C VAL A 89 -1.45 0.57 3.65
N ILE A 90 -0.29 1.05 4.09
CA ILE A 90 -0.03 1.41 5.49
C ILE A 90 -0.13 2.91 5.62
N ILE A 91 -0.98 3.35 6.55
CA ILE A 91 -1.24 4.76 6.84
C ILE A 91 -0.63 5.08 8.20
N CYS A 92 0.44 5.89 8.21
CA CYS A 92 1.08 6.34 9.43
C CYS A 92 0.64 7.77 9.76
N ARG A 93 -0.07 7.97 10.88
CA ARG A 93 -0.60 9.27 11.30
C ARG A 93 0.32 9.92 12.32
N TYR A 94 1.22 10.79 11.88
CA TYR A 94 2.09 11.52 12.81
C TYR A 94 1.41 12.78 13.34
N PRO A 95 1.67 13.17 14.61
CA PRO A 95 1.25 14.47 15.10
C PRO A 95 1.91 15.59 14.28
N LYS A 96 1.24 16.75 14.22
CA LYS A 96 1.78 17.95 13.55
C LYS A 96 3.18 18.27 14.10
N PRO A 97 4.17 18.63 13.25
CA PRO A 97 4.03 19.10 11.86
C PRO A 97 4.19 18.05 10.75
N LEU A 98 4.41 16.78 11.09
CA LEU A 98 4.79 15.75 10.10
C LEU A 98 3.64 15.27 9.20
N GLY A 99 2.41 15.26 9.72
CA GLY A 99 1.20 14.87 8.96
C GLY A 99 1.06 13.37 8.74
N VAL A 100 0.15 12.98 7.83
CA VAL A 100 -0.09 11.58 7.48
C VAL A 100 0.86 11.14 6.35
N ARG A 101 1.40 9.94 6.47
CA ARG A 101 2.23 9.31 5.43
C ARG A 101 1.62 8.01 4.95
N PHE A 102 1.71 7.78 3.64
CA PHE A 102 1.17 6.60 2.99
C PHE A 102 2.30 5.75 2.41
N TYR A 103 2.24 4.46 2.70
CA TYR A 103 3.19 3.47 2.19
C TYR A 103 2.41 2.36 1.51
N ARG A 104 2.80 1.99 0.29
CA ARG A 104 2.26 0.82 -0.40
C ARG A 104 3.22 -0.35 -0.23
N ASN A 105 2.69 -1.51 0.16
CA ASN A 105 3.39 -2.78 0.07
C ASN A 105 3.41 -3.26 -1.39
N LEU A 106 4.59 -3.45 -1.95
CA LEU A 106 4.76 -3.95 -3.32
C LEU A 106 4.63 -5.47 -3.40
N LEU A 107 4.82 -6.18 -2.29
CA LEU A 107 4.79 -7.65 -2.24
C LEU A 107 3.76 -8.11 -1.19
N PRO A 108 2.53 -8.47 -1.60
CA PRO A 108 1.48 -8.87 -0.67
C PRO A 108 1.85 -10.13 0.12
N ASP A 109 2.71 -11.00 -0.42
CA ASP A 109 3.23 -12.19 0.27
C ASP A 109 4.06 -11.83 1.53
N VAL A 110 4.62 -10.63 1.56
CA VAL A 110 5.41 -10.13 2.68
C VAL A 110 4.53 -9.22 3.53
N GLN A 111 3.95 -9.79 4.58
CA GLN A 111 3.08 -9.03 5.48
C GLN A 111 3.89 -8.06 6.34
N VAL A 112 3.38 -6.84 6.45
CA VAL A 112 4.04 -5.71 7.10
C VAL A 112 3.06 -4.99 8.00
N THR A 113 3.53 -4.50 9.15
CA THR A 113 2.71 -3.80 10.13
C THR A 113 3.45 -2.61 10.71
N ALA A 114 2.72 -1.54 11.07
CA ALA A 114 3.27 -0.37 11.72
C ALA A 114 3.01 -0.41 13.23
N CYS A 115 4.03 -0.07 14.03
CA CYS A 115 3.82 0.17 15.45
C CYS A 115 2.90 1.38 15.64
N PRO A 116 1.84 1.30 16.46
CA PRO A 116 0.88 2.39 16.62
C PRO A 116 1.46 3.61 17.35
N HIS A 117 2.55 3.43 18.11
CA HIS A 117 3.19 4.52 18.85
C HIS A 117 4.32 5.19 18.05
N CYS A 118 5.28 4.42 17.54
CA CYS A 118 6.43 4.99 16.84
C CYS A 118 6.27 5.04 15.31
N HIS A 119 5.18 4.48 14.77
CA HIS A 119 4.88 4.41 13.34
C HIS A 119 6.03 3.82 12.49
N LYS A 120 6.91 3.03 13.13
CA LYS A 120 7.92 2.23 12.43
C LYS A 120 7.24 0.99 11.88
N ILE A 121 7.57 0.68 10.64
CA ILE A 121 7.03 -0.47 9.92
C ILE A 121 7.99 -1.64 10.07
N PHE A 122 7.42 -2.82 10.27
CA PHE A 122 8.11 -4.09 10.52
C PHE A 122 7.48 -5.19 9.67
N HIS A 123 8.18 -6.30 9.49
CA HIS A 123 7.52 -7.55 9.12
C HIS A 123 6.60 -7.97 10.27
N VAL A 124 5.44 -8.53 9.94
CA VAL A 124 4.46 -8.97 10.96
C VAL A 124 5.11 -9.99 11.90
N ASP A 125 5.78 -11.01 11.36
CA ASP A 125 6.45 -12.05 12.16
C ASP A 125 7.49 -11.47 13.14
N ASP A 126 8.31 -10.50 12.70
CA ASP A 126 9.34 -9.86 13.53
C ASP A 126 8.72 -9.01 14.65
N TYR A 127 7.62 -8.32 14.36
CA TYR A 127 6.94 -7.49 15.34
C TYR A 127 6.21 -8.34 16.38
N GLU A 128 5.46 -9.36 15.94
CA GLU A 128 4.74 -10.28 16.81
C GLU A 128 5.71 -11.07 17.69
N SER A 129 6.77 -11.66 17.13
CA SER A 129 7.77 -12.36 17.93
C SER A 129 8.39 -11.47 19.01
N SER A 130 8.76 -10.22 18.68
CA SER A 130 9.27 -9.27 19.67
C SER A 130 8.24 -8.93 20.75
N LEU A 131 6.95 -8.84 20.40
CA LEU A 131 5.88 -8.63 21.37
C LEU A 131 5.66 -9.86 22.27
N LEU A 132 5.68 -11.07 21.72
CA LEU A 132 5.53 -12.30 22.50
C LEU A 132 6.73 -12.51 23.45
N GLU A 133 7.95 -12.24 23.00
CA GLU A 133 9.15 -12.45 23.80
C GLU A 133 9.35 -11.38 24.89
N LYS A 134 9.13 -10.10 24.53
CA LYS A 134 9.51 -8.96 25.37
C LYS A 134 8.31 -8.17 25.90
N GLY A 135 7.15 -8.28 25.26
CA GLY A 135 5.94 -7.53 25.60
C GLY A 135 5.91 -6.10 25.06
N PHE A 136 6.89 -5.68 24.26
CA PHE A 136 6.99 -4.29 23.79
C PHE A 136 7.61 -4.16 22.39
N CYS A 137 7.31 -3.02 21.74
CA CYS A 137 7.88 -2.68 20.43
C CYS A 137 9.43 -2.64 20.50
N PRO A 138 10.14 -3.25 19.53
CA PRO A 138 11.60 -3.31 19.54
C PRO A 138 12.29 -1.93 19.46
N PHE A 139 11.60 -0.90 18.99
CA PHE A 139 12.14 0.45 18.82
C PHE A 139 11.74 1.41 19.95
N CYS A 140 10.45 1.61 20.18
CA CYS A 140 9.99 2.54 21.22
C CYS A 140 9.80 1.92 22.60
N ARG A 141 9.87 0.58 22.72
CA ARG A 141 9.64 -0.16 23.97
C ARG A 141 8.29 0.10 24.62
N VAL A 142 7.32 0.59 23.85
CA VAL A 142 5.93 0.73 24.29
C VAL A 142 5.22 -0.61 24.10
N SER A 143 4.47 -1.01 25.11
CA SER A 143 3.66 -2.24 25.12
C SER A 143 2.49 -2.12 24.15
N ALA A 144 2.01 -3.26 23.63
CA ALA A 144 0.85 -3.27 22.73
C ALA A 144 -0.44 -2.72 23.39
N ASP A 145 -0.58 -2.90 24.71
CA ASP A 145 -1.76 -2.44 25.47
C ASP A 145 -1.82 -0.93 25.72
N SER A 146 -0.72 -0.18 25.55
CA SER A 146 -0.68 1.25 25.88
C SER A 146 -1.28 2.16 24.81
N ASN A 147 -2.15 1.62 23.94
CA ASN A 147 -2.61 2.29 22.72
C ASN A 147 -3.95 3.03 22.87
N GLU A 148 -4.46 3.24 24.09
CA GLU A 148 -5.79 3.82 24.34
C GLU A 148 -5.87 5.35 24.25
N ASP A 149 -4.76 6.08 24.05
CA ASP A 149 -4.74 7.55 24.25
C ASP A 149 -4.66 8.41 22.97
N LEU A 150 -4.60 7.84 21.76
CA LEU A 150 -4.36 8.63 20.53
C LEU A 150 -5.58 8.91 19.65
N GLU A 151 -6.77 8.38 19.97
CA GLU A 151 -8.03 8.74 19.27
C GLU A 151 -8.73 9.99 19.85
N SER A 152 -8.17 10.59 20.90
CA SER A 152 -8.79 11.71 21.64
C SER A 152 -8.26 13.12 21.33
N LEU A 153 -7.49 13.33 20.25
CA LEU A 153 -6.95 14.65 19.88
C LEU A 153 -7.19 15.05 18.41
#